data_AF-A0A076MXZ5-F1
#
_entry.id   AF-A0A076MXZ5-F1
#
_cell.length_a   1.000
_cell.length_b   1.000
_cell.length_c   1.000
_cell.angle_alpha   90.00
_cell.angle_beta   90.00
_cell.angle_gamma   90.00
#
_symmetry.space_group_name_H-M   'P 1'
#
loop_
_entity.id
_entity.type
_entity.pdbx_description
1 polymer ?
#
loop_
_entity_poly.entity_id
_entity_poly.type
_entity_poly.pdbx_seq_one_letter_code
_entity_poly.pdbx_strand_id
1 'polypeptide(L)'
;MTTKHSTAGDTQEWLATVTVEQLENDPYPIFERLRREAPVAWIPAAHAWVASTWEACRTIADDATNFRGGTSPMHERVLGTDHLRYS
;
A
#
# COMPACT_ATOMS: atom_id res chain seq x y z
N MET A 1 -12.09 -22.17 19.88
CA MET A 1 -12.17 -20.85 19.21
C MET A 1 -11.89 -21.09 17.74
N THR A 2 -12.78 -20.65 16.84
CA THR A 2 -12.56 -20.79 15.39
C THR A 2 -12.10 -19.44 14.84
N THR A 3 -10.84 -19.35 14.44
CA THR A 3 -10.31 -18.16 13.79
C THR A 3 -10.98 -18.02 12.43
N LYS A 4 -11.76 -16.95 12.22
CA LYS A 4 -12.14 -16.54 10.85
C LYS A 4 -10.87 -16.10 10.14
N HIS A 5 -10.46 -16.86 9.13
CA HIS A 5 -9.53 -16.37 8.12
C HIS A 5 -10.34 -15.49 7.17
N SER A 6 -10.09 -14.17 7.16
CA SER A 6 -10.66 -13.28 6.14
C SER A 6 -10.21 -13.74 4.76
N THR A 7 -11.14 -13.83 3.82
CA THR A 7 -10.85 -14.13 2.41
C THR A 7 -10.40 -12.85 1.71
N ALA A 8 -9.61 -12.97 0.63
CA ALA A 8 -9.17 -11.80 -0.15
C ALA A 8 -10.33 -10.91 -0.65
N GLY A 9 -11.52 -11.49 -0.87
CA GLY A 9 -12.75 -10.74 -1.17
C GLY A 9 -13.20 -9.86 0.00
N ASP A 10 -13.36 -10.45 1.19
CA ASP A 10 -13.69 -9.72 2.44
C ASP A 10 -12.73 -8.54 2.67
N THR A 11 -11.44 -8.73 2.37
CA THR A 11 -10.41 -7.70 2.50
C THR A 11 -10.60 -6.56 1.48
N GLN A 12 -10.93 -6.86 0.23
CA GLN A 12 -11.18 -5.83 -0.79
C GLN A 12 -12.49 -5.06 -0.52
N GLU A 13 -13.52 -5.70 0.03
CA GLU A 13 -14.80 -5.05 0.36
C GLU A 13 -14.60 -3.91 1.38
N TRP A 14 -13.87 -4.16 2.48
CA TRP A 14 -13.62 -3.08 3.46
C TRP A 14 -12.61 -2.04 2.98
N LEU A 15 -11.61 -2.43 2.17
CA LEU A 15 -10.66 -1.47 1.58
C LEU A 15 -11.33 -0.50 0.60
N ALA A 16 -12.44 -0.90 -0.03
CA ALA A 16 -13.26 0.01 -0.83
C ALA A 16 -14.03 1.06 0.01
N THR A 17 -14.08 0.90 1.33
CA THR A 17 -14.69 1.89 2.27
C THR A 17 -13.67 2.83 2.92
N VAL A 18 -12.36 2.58 2.76
CA VAL A 18 -11.30 3.44 3.28
C VAL A 18 -11.24 4.75 2.50
N THR A 19 -11.15 5.89 3.19
CA THR A 19 -11.03 7.23 2.57
C THR A 19 -9.59 7.75 2.62
N VAL A 20 -9.28 8.73 1.77
CA VAL A 20 -7.99 9.45 1.81
C VAL A 20 -7.83 10.18 3.15
N GLU A 21 -8.88 10.84 3.63
CA GLU A 21 -8.92 11.54 4.92
C GLU A 21 -8.58 10.63 6.11
N GLN A 22 -8.98 9.34 6.09
CA GLN A 22 -8.58 8.38 7.12
C GLN A 22 -7.08 8.07 7.06
N LEU A 23 -6.52 7.89 5.86
CA LEU A 23 -5.10 7.63 5.65
C LEU A 23 -4.21 8.84 5.99
N GLU A 24 -4.73 10.07 5.83
CA GLU A 24 -4.05 11.31 6.18
C GLU A 24 -4.10 11.63 7.69
N ASN A 25 -5.23 11.36 8.36
CA ASN A 25 -5.40 11.62 9.79
C ASN A 25 -4.78 10.53 10.69
N ASP A 26 -5.08 9.24 10.43
CA ASP A 26 -4.48 8.11 11.15
C ASP A 26 -4.50 6.81 10.31
N PRO A 27 -3.40 6.48 9.62
CA PRO A 27 -3.29 5.24 8.84
C PRO A 27 -3.01 3.99 9.71
N TYR A 28 -2.68 4.13 11.00
CA TYR A 28 -2.20 3.00 11.81
C TYR A 28 -3.24 1.90 12.04
N PRO A 29 -4.54 2.18 12.32
CA PRO A 29 -5.58 1.16 12.44
C PRO A 29 -5.81 0.38 11.14
N ILE A 30 -5.77 1.07 10.00
CA ILE A 30 -5.90 0.47 8.66
C ILE A 30 -4.72 -0.48 8.40
N PHE A 31 -3.50 -0.03 8.70
CA PHE A 31 -2.30 -0.84 8.54
C PHE A 31 -2.23 -2.00 9.54
N GLU A 32 -2.78 -1.87 10.76
CA GLU A 32 -2.85 -2.99 11.71
C GLU A 32 -3.76 -4.11 11.19
N ARG A 33 -4.92 -3.74 10.62
CA ARG A 33 -5.83 -4.70 10.00
C ARG A 33 -5.20 -5.36 8.77
N LEU A 34 -4.57 -4.58 7.89
CA LEU A 34 -3.84 -5.11 6.72
C LEU A 34 -2.75 -6.12 7.11
N ARG A 35 -1.91 -5.81 8.12
CA ARG A 35 -0.88 -6.74 8.62
C ARG A 35 -1.40 -8.12 9.02
N ARG A 36 -2.69 -8.23 9.35
CA ARG A 36 -3.36 -9.46 9.80
C ARG A 36 -4.18 -10.15 8.72
N GLU A 37 -4.73 -9.41 7.76
CA GLU A 37 -5.69 -9.93 6.76
C GLU A 37 -5.13 -9.96 5.32
N ALA A 38 -4.26 -9.01 4.95
CA ALA A 38 -3.52 -9.01 3.68
C ALA A 38 -2.27 -8.10 3.79
N PRO A 39 -1.08 -8.66 4.06
CA PRO A 39 0.15 -7.88 4.25
C PRO A 39 0.50 -6.93 3.09
N VAL A 40 0.08 -7.28 1.86
CA VAL A 40 0.12 -6.42 0.67
C VAL A 40 -1.28 -6.37 0.06
N ALA A 41 -1.80 -5.17 -0.21
CA ALA A 41 -3.12 -5.00 -0.81
C ALA A 41 -3.19 -3.73 -1.69
N TRP A 42 -4.10 -3.74 -2.67
CA TRP A 42 -4.51 -2.54 -3.39
C TRP A 42 -5.48 -1.73 -2.52
N ILE A 43 -5.23 -0.42 -2.37
CA ILE A 43 -6.12 0.52 -1.69
C ILE A 43 -6.72 1.48 -2.73
N PRO A 44 -8.03 1.37 -3.04
CA PRO A 44 -8.68 2.19 -4.06
C PRO A 44 -8.49 3.71 -3.86
N ALA A 45 -8.71 4.21 -2.64
CA ALA A 45 -8.60 5.63 -2.34
C ALA A 45 -7.19 6.21 -2.55
N ALA A 46 -6.14 5.41 -2.36
CA ALA A 46 -4.75 5.81 -2.59
C ALA A 46 -4.29 5.59 -4.04
N HIS A 47 -5.09 4.89 -4.87
CA HIS A 47 -4.70 4.39 -6.20
C HIS A 47 -3.33 3.68 -6.20
N ALA A 48 -3.03 2.92 -5.14
CA ALA A 48 -1.72 2.32 -4.90
C ALA A 48 -1.80 0.92 -4.28
N TRP A 49 -0.78 0.11 -4.56
CA TRP A 49 -0.46 -1.08 -3.77
C TRP A 49 0.30 -0.66 -2.51
N VAL A 50 -0.14 -1.13 -1.35
CA VAL A 50 0.47 -0.83 -0.06
C VAL A 50 0.94 -2.11 0.60
N ALA A 51 2.23 -2.15 0.98
CA ALA A 51 2.80 -3.15 1.85
C ALA A 51 2.77 -2.64 3.31
N SER A 52 2.32 -3.49 4.24
CA SER A 52 2.04 -3.12 5.63
C SER A 52 2.95 -3.79 6.67
N THR A 53 3.74 -4.79 6.25
CA THR A 53 4.74 -5.50 7.08
C THR A 53 6.17 -5.16 6.64
N TRP A 54 7.14 -5.15 7.58
CA TRP A 54 8.56 -4.94 7.25
C TRP A 54 9.11 -5.98 6.28
N GLU A 55 8.63 -7.23 6.37
CA GLU A 55 8.98 -8.31 5.45
C GLU A 55 8.59 -7.95 4.01
N ALA A 56 7.31 -7.63 3.75
CA ALA A 56 6.84 -7.27 2.42
C ALA A 56 7.54 -6.01 1.87
N CYS A 57 7.69 -4.97 2.70
CA CYS A 57 8.39 -3.75 2.28
C CYS A 57 9.86 -4.02 1.89
N ARG A 58 10.55 -4.91 2.61
CA ARG A 58 11.93 -5.32 2.32
C ARG A 58 12.01 -6.14 1.04
N THR A 59 11.19 -7.18 0.88
CA THR A 59 11.17 -8.00 -0.34
C THR A 59 10.91 -7.15 -1.60
N ILE A 60 10.05 -6.15 -1.51
CA ILE A 60 9.79 -5.19 -2.59
C ILE A 60 10.99 -4.25 -2.82
N ALA A 61 11.68 -3.80 -1.76
CA ALA A 61 12.83 -2.91 -1.89
C ALA A 61 14.09 -3.61 -2.42
N ASP A 62 14.30 -4.88 -2.07
CA ASP A 62 15.45 -5.67 -2.49
C ASP A 62 15.30 -6.20 -3.95
N ASP A 63 14.07 -6.43 -4.42
CA ASP A 63 13.78 -6.87 -5.79
C ASP A 63 13.63 -5.70 -6.78
N ALA A 64 14.77 -5.07 -7.09
CA ALA A 64 14.88 -4.06 -8.14
C ALA A 64 14.64 -4.58 -9.58
N THR A 65 14.38 -5.89 -9.76
CA THR A 65 14.07 -6.49 -11.07
C THR A 65 12.58 -6.32 -11.38
N ASN A 66 11.71 -6.70 -10.45
CA ASN A 66 10.26 -6.57 -10.58
C ASN A 66 9.73 -5.24 -10.03
N PHE A 67 10.37 -4.66 -9.01
CA PHE A 67 9.93 -3.44 -8.33
C PHE A 67 10.99 -2.34 -8.45
N ARG A 68 10.94 -1.60 -9.57
CA ARG A 68 11.80 -0.43 -9.76
C ARG A 68 11.30 0.75 -8.92
N GLY A 69 12.24 1.52 -8.35
CA GLY A 69 11.94 2.72 -7.59
C GLY A 69 11.13 3.73 -8.42
N GLY A 70 9.87 3.90 -8.06
CA GLY A 70 8.91 4.75 -8.78
C GLY A 70 8.34 5.83 -7.87
N THR A 71 8.15 7.03 -8.42
CA THR A 71 7.36 8.09 -7.79
C THR A 71 5.87 7.78 -8.00
N SER A 72 5.00 8.00 -7.01
CA SER A 72 3.55 7.79 -7.21
C SER A 72 3.00 8.84 -8.21
N PRO A 73 1.93 8.57 -8.98
CA PRO A 73 1.38 9.54 -9.93
C PRO A 73 0.92 10.87 -9.29
N MET A 74 0.59 10.83 -7.98
CA MET A 74 0.30 12.01 -7.18
C MET A 74 1.59 12.79 -6.86
N HIS A 75 2.64 12.11 -6.36
CA HIS A 75 3.93 12.75 -6.10
C HIS A 75 4.59 13.28 -7.38
N GLU A 76 4.46 12.60 -8.53
CA GLU A 76 5.00 13.04 -9.82
C GLU A 76 4.32 14.34 -10.28
N ARG A 77 3.00 14.47 -10.06
CA ARG A 77 2.26 15.71 -10.33
C ARG A 77 2.64 16.86 -9.40
N VAL A 78 3.02 16.58 -8.15
CA VAL A 78 3.31 17.60 -7.12
C VAL A 78 4.78 18.03 -7.13
N LEU A 79 5.71 17.10 -7.32
CA LEU A 79 7.16 17.32 -7.29
C LEU A 79 7.78 17.53 -8.68
N GLY A 80 7.04 17.21 -9.75
CA GLY A 80 7.55 17.16 -11.11
C GLY A 80 8.35 15.87 -11.39
N THR A 81 9.08 15.87 -12.51
CA THR A 81 9.81 14.69 -13.02
C THR A 81 11.33 14.87 -13.05
N ASP A 82 11.86 15.98 -12.52
CA ASP A 82 13.26 16.42 -12.77
C ASP A 82 14.31 15.74 -11.88
N HIS A 83 13.92 14.79 -11.02
CA HIS A 83 14.82 14.04 -10.14
C HIS A 83 15.42 12.76 -10.76
N LEU A 84 15.15 12.45 -12.04
CA LEU A 84 15.66 11.25 -12.72
C LEU A 84 16.61 11.53 -13.91
N ARG A 85 17.13 12.76 -14.05
CA ARG A 85 18.01 13.16 -15.17
C ARG A 85 19.51 12.95 -14.94
N TYR A 86 19.93 11.83 -14.34
CA TYR A 86 21.36 11.45 -14.23
C TYR A 86 21.61 9.93 -14.22
N SER A 87 21.71 9.34 -15.41
CA SER A 87 22.60 8.21 -15.75
C SER A 87 22.57 7.94 -17.26
#